data_AF-T1AZA1-F1
#
_entry.id   AF-T1AZA1-F1
#
_cell.length_a   1.000
_cell.length_b   1.000
_cell.length_c   1.000
_cell.angle_alpha   90.00
_cell.angle_beta   90.00
_cell.angle_gamma   90.00
#
_symmetry.space_group_name_H-M   'P 1'
#
loop_
_entity.id
_entity.type
_entity.pdbx_description
1 polymer ?
#
loop_
_entity_poly.entity_id
_entity_poly.type
_entity_poly.pdbx_seq_one_letter_code
_entity_poly.pdbx_strand_id
1 'polypeptide(L)'
;MTRFMEIDRENRSVEIGGTWLSRPLWGTGINPEAKFLMLRYAFETEAVIRVQIKSDARNLRSQRAIEALGAVREGVLRHQVILPDGFRRDSVYYSILAEEWPEVKRRLVTRISQGNHRPTPAPGP
;
A
#
# COMPACT_ATOMS: atom_id res chain seq x y z
N MET A 1 9.59 7.09 1.32
CA MET A 1 9.91 6.15 0.22
C MET A 1 8.79 5.14 0.09
N THR A 2 8.33 4.82 -1.13
CA THR A 2 7.48 3.66 -1.49
C THR A 2 7.96 3.21 -2.86
N ARG A 3 7.94 1.91 -3.17
CA ARG A 3 8.52 1.38 -4.41
C ARG A 3 7.81 0.12 -4.90
N PHE A 4 7.98 -0.17 -6.19
CA PHE A 4 7.67 -1.48 -6.76
C PHE A 4 8.77 -2.48 -6.39
N MET A 5 8.37 -3.72 -6.09
CA MET A 5 9.22 -4.86 -5.72
C MET A 5 8.58 -6.13 -6.29
N GLU A 6 9.29 -7.26 -6.28
CA GLU A 6 8.75 -8.56 -6.74
C GLU A 6 8.01 -8.45 -8.08
N ILE A 7 8.64 -7.78 -9.06
CA ILE A 7 8.03 -7.58 -10.38
C ILE A 7 8.08 -8.90 -11.14
N ASP A 8 6.91 -9.41 -11.50
CA ASP A 8 6.76 -10.59 -12.35
C ASP A 8 6.05 -10.18 -13.63
N ARG A 9 6.82 -10.06 -14.71
CA ARG A 9 6.31 -9.62 -16.02
C ARG A 9 5.50 -10.69 -16.72
N GLU A 10 5.83 -11.96 -16.51
CA GLU A 10 5.14 -13.09 -17.15
C GLU A 10 3.74 -13.24 -16.56
N ASN A 11 3.64 -13.25 -15.22
CA ASN A 11 2.36 -13.32 -14.52
C ASN A 11 1.68 -11.96 -14.37
N ARG A 12 2.28 -10.89 -14.92
CA ARG A 12 1.77 -9.51 -14.87
C ARG A 12 1.39 -9.09 -13.45
N SER A 13 2.30 -9.27 -12.50
CA SER A 13 2.06 -8.91 -11.10
C SER A 13 3.23 -8.12 -10.49
N VAL A 14 2.93 -7.36 -9.43
CA VAL A 14 3.94 -6.56 -8.73
C VAL A 14 3.58 -6.36 -7.27
N GLU A 15 4.60 -6.22 -6.40
CA GLU A 15 4.42 -5.73 -5.03
C GLU A 15 4.62 -4.22 -4.94
N ILE A 16 3.69 -3.52 -4.29
CA ILE A 16 3.93 -2.17 -3.81
C ILE A 16 4.27 -2.23 -2.32
N GLY A 17 5.48 -1.82 -1.95
CA GLY A 17 5.91 -1.88 -0.56
C GLY A 17 7.10 -0.99 -0.25
N GLY A 18 7.89 -1.38 0.76
CA GLY A 18 9.01 -0.58 1.26
C GLY A 18 8.58 0.82 1.71
N THR A 19 7.34 0.95 2.18
CA THR A 19 6.73 2.26 2.45
C THR A 19 7.15 2.80 3.80
N TRP A 20 7.90 3.89 3.76
CA TRP A 20 8.33 4.64 4.93
C TRP A 20 8.02 6.12 4.76
N LEU A 21 7.32 6.70 5.73
CA LEU A 21 7.05 8.13 5.86
C LEU A 21 7.48 8.56 7.25
N SER A 22 8.05 9.76 7.37
CA SER A 22 8.34 10.36 8.67
C SER A 22 7.05 10.60 9.47
N ARG A 23 7.14 10.58 10.80
CA ARG A 23 5.97 10.70 11.69
C ARG A 23 5.09 11.93 11.41
N PRO A 24 5.63 13.13 11.10
CA PRO A 24 4.80 14.30 10.80
C PRO A 24 3.93 14.14 9.55
N LEU A 25 4.31 13.25 8.63
CA LEU A 25 3.59 12.97 7.39
C LEU A 25 2.55 11.85 7.55
N TRP A 26 2.38 11.32 8.76
CA TRP A 26 1.35 10.32 9.00
C TRP A 26 -0.03 10.98 9.06
N GLY A 27 -0.97 10.48 8.27
CA GLY A 27 -2.35 10.99 8.22
C GLY A 27 -2.54 12.24 7.36
N THR A 28 -1.52 12.73 6.66
CA THR A 28 -1.59 13.93 5.80
C THR A 28 -2.12 13.68 4.39
N GLY A 29 -2.56 12.46 4.06
CA GLY A 29 -3.02 12.10 2.71
C GLY A 29 -1.91 11.70 1.73
N ILE A 30 -0.64 12.01 2.03
CA ILE A 30 0.51 11.69 1.16
C ILE A 30 0.59 10.20 0.80
N ASN A 31 0.37 9.30 1.77
CA ASN A 31 0.41 7.86 1.48
C ASN A 31 -0.70 7.43 0.51
N PRO A 32 -1.99 7.74 0.76
CA PRO A 32 -3.05 7.52 -0.23
C PRO A 32 -2.73 8.04 -1.64
N GLU A 33 -2.23 9.28 -1.77
CA GLU A 33 -1.88 9.86 -3.08
C GLU A 33 -0.76 9.11 -3.79
N ALA A 34 0.32 8.80 -3.06
CA ALA A 34 1.42 8.02 -3.61
C ALA A 34 0.95 6.63 -4.07
N LYS A 35 0.10 5.96 -3.28
CA LYS A 35 -0.46 4.66 -3.63
C LYS A 35 -1.40 4.77 -4.84
N PHE A 36 -2.22 5.80 -4.93
CA PHE A 36 -3.06 6.05 -6.09
C PHE A 36 -2.24 6.17 -7.36
N LEU A 37 -1.18 6.98 -7.37
CA LEU A 37 -0.32 7.16 -8.55
C LEU A 37 0.35 5.85 -8.96
N MET A 38 0.86 5.08 -7.99
CA MET A 38 1.51 3.80 -8.27
C MET A 38 0.52 2.73 -8.77
N LEU A 39 -0.66 2.61 -8.15
CA LEU A 39 -1.70 1.68 -8.58
C LEU A 39 -2.20 2.03 -9.98
N ARG A 40 -2.45 3.32 -10.23
CA ARG A 40 -2.85 3.83 -11.56
C ARG A 40 -1.82 3.45 -12.61
N TYR A 41 -0.54 3.70 -12.34
CA TYR A 41 0.53 3.32 -13.28
C TYR A 41 0.56 1.81 -13.52
N ALA A 42 0.53 1.00 -12.46
CA ALA A 42 0.60 -0.45 -12.57
C ALA A 42 -0.56 -1.02 -13.40
N PHE A 43 -1.81 -0.63 -13.12
CA PHE A 43 -2.98 -1.16 -13.81
C PHE A 43 -3.23 -0.54 -15.19
N GLU A 44 -3.09 0.78 -15.32
CA GLU A 44 -3.49 1.50 -16.54
C GLU A 44 -2.35 1.66 -17.55
N THR A 45 -1.09 1.61 -17.11
CA THR A 45 0.07 1.75 -17.99
C THR A 45 0.78 0.42 -18.20
N GLU A 46 1.11 -0.31 -17.13
CA GLU A 46 1.80 -1.60 -17.23
C GLU A 46 0.86 -2.79 -17.43
N ALA A 47 -0.47 -2.57 -17.37
CA ALA A 47 -1.50 -3.59 -17.54
C ALA A 47 -1.28 -4.83 -16.64
N VAL A 48 -0.81 -4.62 -15.40
CA VAL A 48 -0.70 -5.70 -14.42
C VAL A 48 -2.10 -6.22 -14.07
N ILE A 49 -2.21 -7.52 -13.80
CA ILE A 49 -3.48 -8.14 -13.35
C ILE A 49 -3.59 -8.16 -11.82
N ARG A 50 -2.47 -7.98 -11.13
CA ARG A 50 -2.40 -8.11 -9.67
C ARG A 50 -1.34 -7.18 -9.07
N VAL A 51 -1.76 -6.42 -8.07
CA VAL A 51 -0.86 -5.70 -7.18
C VAL A 51 -0.96 -6.31 -5.79
N GLN A 52 0.15 -6.83 -5.25
CA GLN A 52 0.22 -7.31 -3.89
C GLN A 52 0.77 -6.25 -2.94
N ILE A 53 0.34 -6.30 -1.68
CA ILE A 53 0.86 -5.48 -0.59
C ILE A 53 0.96 -6.35 0.66
N LYS A 54 2.10 -6.31 1.36
CA LYS A 54 2.28 -7.06 2.60
C LYS A 54 2.59 -6.16 3.79
N SER A 55 2.21 -6.61 4.98
CA SER A 55 2.57 -5.95 6.23
C SER A 55 2.96 -6.95 7.32
N ASP A 56 3.69 -6.48 8.33
CA ASP A 56 3.89 -7.23 9.57
C ASP A 56 2.54 -7.40 10.28
N ALA A 57 2.25 -8.62 10.75
CA ALA A 57 1.02 -8.94 11.50
C ALA A 57 0.82 -8.05 12.74
N ARG A 58 1.89 -7.51 13.32
CA ARG A 58 1.84 -6.58 14.47
C ARG A 58 1.52 -5.14 14.05
N ASN A 59 1.74 -4.77 12.78
CA ASN A 59 1.57 -3.41 12.29
C ASN A 59 0.13 -3.12 11.87
N LEU A 60 -0.77 -3.06 12.86
CA LEU A 60 -2.20 -2.82 12.66
C LEU A 60 -2.49 -1.50 11.94
N ARG A 61 -1.64 -0.48 12.09
CA ARG A 61 -1.80 0.79 11.38
C ARG A 61 -1.61 0.60 9.87
N SER A 62 -0.57 -0.13 9.47
CA SER A 62 -0.33 -0.41 8.06
C SER A 62 -1.44 -1.28 7.50
N GLN A 63 -1.91 -2.29 8.24
CA GLN A 63 -3.04 -3.14 7.82
C GLN A 63 -4.30 -2.32 7.54
N ARG A 64 -4.72 -1.48 8.50
CA ARG A 64 -5.85 -0.54 8.30
C ARG A 64 -5.64 0.40 7.11
N ALA A 65 -4.42 0.88 6.91
CA ALA A 65 -4.11 1.75 5.78
C ALA A 65 -4.24 1.01 4.44
N ILE A 66 -3.80 -0.24 4.36
CA ILE A 66 -3.91 -1.12 3.18
C ILE A 66 -5.37 -1.46 2.90
N GLU A 67 -6.13 -1.86 3.92
CA GLU A 67 -7.57 -2.14 3.81
C GLU A 67 -8.35 -0.90 3.35
N ALA A 68 -7.96 0.28 3.85
CA ALA A 68 -8.55 1.54 3.43
C ALA A 68 -8.16 1.98 2.00
N LEU A 69 -7.20 1.32 1.34
CA LEU A 69 -6.99 1.44 -0.11
C LEU A 69 -8.05 0.65 -0.89
N GLY A 70 -8.74 -0.31 -0.26
CA GLY A 70 -9.61 -1.27 -0.92
C GLY A 70 -8.93 -2.59 -1.27
N ALA A 71 -7.74 -2.86 -0.73
CA ALA A 71 -7.08 -4.13 -0.91
C ALA A 71 -7.76 -5.25 -0.09
N VAL A 72 -7.89 -6.42 -0.70
CA VAL A 72 -8.47 -7.62 -0.10
C VAL A 72 -7.41 -8.36 0.69
N ARG A 73 -7.73 -8.78 1.92
CA ARG A 73 -6.84 -9.60 2.77
C ARG A 73 -6.94 -11.07 2.36
N GLU A 74 -5.82 -11.66 1.97
CA GLU A 74 -5.79 -13.03 1.45
C GLU A 74 -5.34 -14.06 2.50
N GLY A 75 -4.46 -13.65 3.43
CA GLY A 75 -3.97 -14.59 4.44
C GLY A 75 -2.78 -14.10 5.24
N VAL A 76 -2.27 -14.99 6.10
CA VAL A 76 -1.06 -14.76 6.90
C VAL A 76 -0.08 -15.88 6.63
N LEU A 77 1.11 -15.51 6.15
CA LEU A 77 2.24 -16.41 6.10
C LEU A 77 2.98 -16.34 7.43
N ARG A 78 2.88 -17.42 8.21
CA ARG A 78 3.54 -17.56 9.52
C ARG A 78 5.05 -17.71 9.34
N HIS A 79 5.82 -17.00 10.15
CA HIS A 79 7.29 -17.02 10.16
C HIS A 79 7.92 -16.83 8.76
N GLN A 80 7.32 -15.98 7.93
CA GLN A 80 7.76 -15.78 6.55
C GLN A 80 9.20 -15.22 6.48
N VAL A 81 9.56 -14.32 7.40
CA VAL A 81 10.84 -13.60 7.35
C VAL A 81 11.45 -13.51 8.74
N ILE A 82 12.76 -13.73 8.85
CA ILE A 82 13.55 -13.39 10.03
C ILE A 82 14.05 -11.96 9.86
N LEU A 83 13.69 -11.07 10.78
CA LEU A 83 14.13 -9.68 10.80
C LEU A 83 15.59 -9.57 11.29
N PRO A 84 16.28 -8.43 11.06
CA PRO A 84 17.66 -8.24 11.50
C PRO A 84 17.87 -8.39 13.02
N ASP A 85 16.82 -8.18 13.82
CA ASP A 85 16.81 -8.38 15.27
C ASP A 85 16.56 -9.83 15.71
N GLY A 86 16.47 -10.77 14.75
CA GLY A 86 16.18 -12.19 14.99
C GLY A 86 14.70 -12.52 15.15
N PHE A 87 13.80 -11.54 15.11
CA PHE A 87 12.36 -11.79 15.25
C PHE A 87 11.79 -12.52 14.03
N ARG A 88 11.04 -13.60 14.27
CA ARG A 88 10.33 -14.36 13.22
C ARG A 88 9.00 -13.68 12.92
N ARG A 89 8.94 -12.95 11.81
CA ARG A 89 7.79 -12.14 11.42
C ARG A 89 6.75 -12.96 10.66
N ASP A 90 5.51 -12.82 11.11
CA ASP A 90 4.32 -13.19 10.34
C ASP A 90 3.93 -12.06 9.39
N SER A 91 3.60 -12.41 8.15
CA SER A 91 3.26 -11.44 7.12
C SER A 91 1.83 -11.60 6.65
N VAL A 92 1.06 -10.52 6.76
CA VAL A 92 -0.29 -10.43 6.23
C VAL A 92 -0.21 -10.00 4.78
N TYR A 93 -0.83 -10.79 3.91
CA TYR A 93 -0.88 -10.57 2.47
C TYR A 93 -2.21 -9.97 2.06
N TYR A 94 -2.12 -8.97 1.19
CA TYR A 94 -3.25 -8.30 0.57
C TYR A 94 -3.03 -8.18 -0.93
N SER A 95 -4.11 -8.02 -1.68
CA SER A 95 -4.06 -7.76 -3.11
C SER A 95 -5.12 -6.77 -3.57
N ILE A 96 -4.87 -6.18 -4.74
CA ILE A 96 -5.88 -5.58 -5.61
C ILE A 96 -5.73 -6.24 -6.98
N LEU A 97 -6.84 -6.69 -7.55
CA LEU A 97 -6.90 -7.25 -8.90
C LEU A 97 -7.31 -6.19 -9.93
N ALA A 98 -7.00 -6.42 -11.21
CA ALA A 98 -7.34 -5.48 -12.28
C ALA A 98 -8.85 -5.20 -12.37
N GLU A 99 -9.69 -6.19 -12.11
CA GLU A 99 -11.15 -6.07 -12.12
C GLU A 99 -11.68 -5.23 -10.95
N GLU A 100 -10.93 -5.19 -9.85
CA GLU A 100 -11.25 -4.40 -8.64
C GLU A 100 -10.77 -2.94 -8.77
N TRP A 101 -9.78 -2.69 -9.64
CA TRP A 101 -9.14 -1.39 -9.78
C TRP A 101 -10.12 -0.24 -10.07
N PRO A 102 -11.11 -0.34 -10.97
CA PRO A 102 -12.03 0.79 -11.25
C PRO A 102 -12.75 1.31 -10.00
N GLU A 103 -13.21 0.41 -9.13
CA GLU A 103 -13.89 0.77 -7.89
C GLU A 103 -12.91 1.30 -6.85
N VAL A 104 -11.74 0.66 -6.71
CA VAL A 104 -10.65 1.13 -5.85
C VAL A 104 -10.22 2.56 -6.24
N LYS A 105 -10.01 2.81 -7.53
CA LYS A 105 -9.67 4.12 -8.09
C LYS A 105 -10.69 5.18 -7.70
N ARG A 106 -11.98 4.90 -7.91
CA ARG A 106 -13.07 5.82 -7.58
C ARG A 106 -13.05 6.19 -6.09
N ARG A 107 -12.94 5.19 -5.20
CA ARG A 107 -12.86 5.41 -3.74
C ARG A 107 -11.63 6.21 -3.33
N LEU A 108 -10.47 5.92 -3.92
CA LEU A 108 -9.23 6.64 -3.64
C LEU A 108 -9.31 8.10 -4.08
N VAL A 109 -9.83 8.38 -5.28
CA VAL A 109 -10.02 9.75 -5.77
C VAL A 109 -10.94 10.54 -4.83
N THR A 110 -12.10 9.99 -4.46
CA THR A 110 -13.00 10.65 -3.50
C THR A 110 -12.30 10.94 -2.16
N ARG A 111 -11.57 9.97 -1.63
CA ARG A 111 -10.86 10.11 -0.35
C ARG A 111 -9.75 11.17 -0.41
N ILE A 112 -8.99 11.21 -1.50
CA ILE A 112 -7.91 12.19 -1.70
C ILE A 112 -8.50 13.61 -1.81
N SER A 113 -9.57 13.78 -2.62
CA SER A 113 -10.25 15.06 -2.76
C SER A 113 -10.79 15.60 -1.43
N GLN A 114 -11.29 14.72 -0.55
CA GLN A 114 -11.76 15.10 0.79
C GLN A 114 -10.61 15.34 1.79
N GLY A 115 -9.47 14.69 1.60
CA GLY A 115 -8.28 14.80 2.47
C GLY A 115 -7.47 16.08 2.28
N ASN A 116 -7.55 16.72 1.11
CA ASN A 116 -6.81 17.95 0.76
C ASN A 116 -7.23 19.21 1.53
N HIS A 117 -8.08 19.10 2.55
CA HIS A 117 -8.49 20.22 3.43
C HIS A 117 -7.76 20.26 4.77
N ARG A 118 -6.81 19.36 5.06
CA ARG A 118 -6.00 19.42 6.29
C ARG A 118 -4.64 20.06 6.01
N PRO A 119 -4.31 21.23 6.60
CA PRO A 119 -3.00 21.84 6.40
C PRO A 119 -1.89 20.92 6.91
N THR A 120 -0.80 20.84 6.16
CA THR A 120 0.44 20.19 6.60
C THR A 120 0.85 20.83 7.93
N PRO A 121 1.06 20.05 9.02
CA PRO A 121 1.59 20.62 10.24
C PRO A 121 2.94 21.27 9.93
N ALA A 122 3.12 22.51 10.41
CA ALA A 122 4.39 23.23 10.28
C ALA A 122 5.54 22.35 10.81
N PRO A 123 6.75 22.45 10.23
CA PRO A 123 7.91 21.77 10.79
C PRO A 123 8.05 22.18 12.26
N GLY A 124 8.14 21.18 13.14
CA GLY A 124 8.46 21.42 14.55
C GLY A 124 9.85 22.05 14.71
N PRO A 125 10.14 22.65 15.87
CA PRO A 125 11.42 23.32 16.13
C PRO A 125 12.62 22.38 15.97
#